data_AF-A0A820QBL0-F1
#
_entry.id   AF-A0A820QBL0-F1
#
_cell.length_a   1.000
_cell.length_b   1.000
_cell.length_c   1.000
_cell.angle_alpha   90.00
_cell.angle_beta   90.00
_cell.angle_gamma   90.00
#
_symmetry.space_group_name_H-M   'P 1'
#
loop_
_entity.id
_entity.type
_entity.pdbx_description
1 polymer ?
#
loop_
_entity_poly.entity_id
_entity_poly.type
_entity_poly.pdbx_seq_one_letter_code
_entity_poly.pdbx_strand_id
1 'polypeptide(L)'
;NLVSEEGGCEYVSDTYDDDLPYWREHNGKPQLIIPYTLDANDMRFATPQGFNCGDQFYTYLKDQFDILYEEGKKGHPKMVTIGLHCRLIGRPGRIASLVRFIDYIQGHDKVWIPTRLEIAQHWKKMHPYVKPDLVPSQLDRETFVNRFGSIFEHSPWIAER
;
A
#
# COMPACT_ATOMS: atom_id res chain seq x y z
N ASN A 1 -2.21 -18.72 -2.86
CA ASN A 1 -1.19 -17.94 -2.12
C ASN A 1 -0.89 -18.80 -0.92
N LEU A 2 0.29 -19.40 -0.87
CA LEU A 2 0.63 -20.44 0.12
C LEU A 2 0.44 -19.95 1.56
N VAL A 3 0.75 -18.68 1.83
CA VAL A 3 0.58 -18.07 3.15
C VAL A 3 -0.91 -17.96 3.51
N SER A 4 -1.75 -17.56 2.56
CA SER A 4 -3.21 -17.48 2.77
C SER A 4 -3.87 -18.87 2.92
N GLU A 5 -3.30 -19.89 2.30
CA GLU A 5 -3.77 -21.29 2.44
C GLU A 5 -3.42 -21.87 3.81
N GLU A 6 -2.23 -21.55 4.34
CA GLU A 6 -1.79 -21.93 5.68
C GLU A 6 -2.62 -21.26 6.78
N GLY A 7 -2.95 -19.97 6.61
CA GLY A 7 -3.95 -19.26 7.42
C GLY A 7 -3.46 -18.80 8.80
N GLY A 8 -2.17 -18.88 9.11
CA GLY A 8 -1.58 -18.43 10.36
C GLY A 8 -1.14 -16.96 10.38
N CYS A 9 -1.15 -16.28 9.23
CA CYS A 9 -0.64 -14.91 9.10
C CYS A 9 -1.73 -13.84 9.24
N GLU A 10 -1.55 -12.92 10.19
CA GLU A 10 -2.45 -11.78 10.43
C GLU A 10 -2.64 -10.88 9.21
N TYR A 11 -1.60 -10.73 8.40
CA TYR A 11 -1.58 -9.98 7.15
C TYR A 11 -0.51 -10.54 6.18
N VAL A 12 -0.60 -10.19 4.90
CA VAL A 12 0.41 -10.47 3.87
C VAL A 12 0.87 -9.16 3.23
N SER A 13 2.15 -9.05 2.85
CA SER A 13 2.72 -7.84 2.25
C SER A 13 3.46 -8.06 0.93
N ASP A 14 3.26 -9.21 0.28
CA ASP A 14 3.82 -9.53 -1.04
C ASP A 14 3.04 -8.87 -2.19
N THR A 15 2.76 -7.58 -2.06
CA THR A 15 1.99 -6.75 -3.00
C THR A 15 2.50 -5.31 -2.96
N TYR A 16 2.35 -4.58 -4.05
CA TYR A 16 2.85 -3.21 -4.23
C TYR A 16 1.80 -2.34 -4.93
N ASP A 17 0.51 -2.63 -4.69
CA ASP A 17 -0.59 -2.28 -5.58
C ASP A 17 -1.59 -1.27 -5.00
N ASP A 18 -1.34 -0.73 -3.80
CA ASP A 18 -2.20 0.29 -3.18
C ASP A 18 -1.44 1.06 -2.08
N ASP A 19 -1.99 2.21 -1.67
CA ASP A 19 -1.51 3.06 -0.57
C ASP A 19 -2.26 2.78 0.75
N LEU A 20 -3.19 1.82 0.74
CA LEU A 20 -3.97 1.37 1.90
C LEU A 20 -4.03 -0.16 2.02
N PRO A 21 -4.21 -0.69 3.24
CA PRO A 21 -4.59 -2.08 3.41
C PRO A 21 -5.93 -2.41 2.75
N TYR A 22 -6.11 -3.66 2.34
CA TYR A 22 -7.38 -4.14 1.81
C TYR A 22 -7.56 -5.64 2.03
N TRP A 23 -8.80 -6.09 1.96
CA TRP A 23 -9.13 -7.51 2.04
C TRP A 23 -9.08 -8.15 0.67
N ARG A 24 -8.43 -9.31 0.58
CA ARG A 24 -8.42 -10.16 -0.61
C ARG A 24 -8.95 -11.53 -0.23
N GLU A 25 -9.96 -12.02 -0.93
CA GLU A 25 -10.46 -13.38 -0.71
C GLU A 25 -9.51 -14.39 -1.38
N HIS A 26 -9.17 -15.44 -0.64
CA HIS A 26 -8.42 -16.57 -1.15
C HIS A 26 -9.11 -17.88 -0.72
N ASN A 27 -9.62 -18.64 -1.69
CA ASN A 27 -10.36 -19.88 -1.45
C ASN A 27 -11.49 -19.74 -0.40
N GLY A 28 -12.27 -18.65 -0.50
CA GLY A 28 -13.38 -18.38 0.43
C GLY A 28 -12.97 -17.83 1.80
N LYS A 29 -11.68 -17.61 2.06
CA LYS A 29 -11.17 -17.02 3.30
C LYS A 29 -10.61 -15.60 3.04
N PRO A 30 -10.96 -14.60 3.86
CA PRO A 30 -10.39 -13.27 3.74
C PRO A 30 -8.95 -13.23 4.24
N GLN A 31 -8.03 -12.73 3.42
CA GLN A 31 -6.66 -12.39 3.81
C GLN A 31 -6.53 -10.87 3.82
N LEU A 32 -6.05 -10.31 4.93
CA LEU A 32 -5.67 -8.90 4.95
C LEU A 32 -4.36 -8.73 4.18
N ILE A 33 -4.37 -7.83 3.21
CA ILE A 33 -3.19 -7.38 2.48
C ILE A 33 -2.80 -6.01 3.00
N ILE A 34 -1.53 -5.83 3.32
CA ILE A 34 -0.94 -4.52 3.60
C ILE A 34 0.17 -4.35 2.55
N PRO A 35 0.01 -3.46 1.56
CA PRO A 35 1.01 -3.26 0.50
C PRO A 35 2.38 -2.81 1.02
N TYR A 36 3.43 -3.31 0.38
CA TYR A 36 4.83 -2.97 0.62
C TYR A 36 5.34 -2.01 -0.48
N THR A 37 6.65 -1.77 -0.51
CA THR A 37 7.30 -0.83 -1.44
C THR A 37 8.59 -1.38 -2.03
N LEU A 38 8.86 -1.06 -3.30
CA LEU A 38 10.17 -1.24 -3.94
C LEU A 38 10.86 0.10 -4.25
N ASP A 39 10.13 1.19 -4.13
CA ASP A 39 10.56 2.52 -4.49
C ASP A 39 11.08 3.31 -3.27
N ALA A 40 10.27 3.42 -2.22
CA ALA A 40 10.64 3.93 -0.90
C ALA A 40 11.46 2.90 -0.09
N ASN A 41 12.56 2.43 -0.68
CA ASN A 41 13.32 1.29 -0.19
C ASN A 41 14.83 1.49 -0.38
N ASP A 42 15.61 1.27 0.67
CA ASP A 42 17.06 1.45 0.64
C ASP A 42 17.77 0.42 -0.27
N MET A 43 17.07 -0.63 -0.73
CA MET A 43 17.60 -1.53 -1.76
C MET A 43 18.03 -0.78 -3.02
N ARG A 44 17.43 0.39 -3.27
CA ARG A 44 17.75 1.25 -4.41
C ARG A 44 19.20 1.75 -4.40
N PHE A 45 19.86 1.84 -3.25
CA PHE A 45 21.32 2.09 -3.18
C PHE A 45 22.18 1.01 -3.86
N ALA A 46 21.60 -0.15 -4.20
CA ALA A 46 22.27 -1.28 -4.83
C ALA A 46 21.64 -1.67 -6.17
N THR A 47 20.81 -0.81 -6.76
CA THR A 47 20.20 -1.02 -8.09
C THR A 47 20.78 -0.05 -9.12
N PRO A 48 20.88 -0.40 -10.41
CA PRO A 48 21.50 0.46 -11.42
C PRO A 48 20.93 1.89 -11.52
N GLN A 49 19.62 2.06 -11.32
CA GLN A 49 18.99 3.38 -11.40
C GLN A 49 19.06 4.18 -10.10
N GLY A 50 19.18 3.51 -8.94
CA GLY A 50 18.74 4.05 -7.65
C GLY A 50 19.63 5.13 -7.04
N PHE A 51 19.57 5.26 -5.71
CA PHE A 51 20.15 6.42 -5.02
C PHE A 51 21.68 6.39 -4.98
N ASN A 52 22.30 7.48 -5.39
CA ASN A 52 23.75 7.67 -5.34
C ASN A 52 24.23 8.18 -3.98
N CYS A 53 23.38 8.89 -3.23
CA CYS A 53 23.72 9.43 -1.91
C CYS A 53 22.50 9.47 -0.98
N GLY A 54 22.75 9.68 0.31
CA GLY A 54 21.71 9.77 1.34
C GLY A 54 20.69 10.88 1.07
N ASP A 55 21.11 12.03 0.53
CA ASP A 55 20.21 13.15 0.26
C ASP A 55 19.13 12.83 -0.76
N GLN A 56 19.44 11.99 -1.76
CA GLN A 56 18.45 11.55 -2.73
C GLN A 56 17.39 10.65 -2.08
N PHE A 57 17.81 9.75 -1.19
CA PHE A 57 16.87 8.91 -0.44
C PHE A 57 16.01 9.75 0.51
N TYR A 58 16.62 10.66 1.28
CA TYR A 58 15.89 11.58 2.15
C TYR A 58 14.86 12.41 1.38
N THR A 59 15.26 13.03 0.26
CA THR A 59 14.37 13.86 -0.55
C THR A 59 13.20 13.05 -1.09
N TYR A 60 13.47 11.83 -1.57
CA TYR A 60 12.43 10.94 -2.07
C TYR A 60 11.40 10.58 -0.99
N LEU A 61 11.86 10.20 0.21
CA LEU A 61 10.99 9.89 1.34
C LEU A 61 10.19 11.13 1.80
N LYS A 62 10.84 12.29 1.84
CA LYS A 62 10.21 13.57 2.21
C LYS A 62 9.09 13.93 1.23
N ASP A 63 9.35 13.86 -0.07
CA ASP A 63 8.36 14.22 -1.09
C ASP A 63 7.15 13.27 -1.04
N GLN A 64 7.38 11.97 -0.86
CA GLN A 64 6.29 11.00 -0.67
C GLN A 64 5.47 11.31 0.60
N PHE A 65 6.15 11.60 1.72
CA PHE A 65 5.47 11.97 2.96
C PHE A 65 4.64 13.24 2.77
N ASP A 66 5.19 14.30 2.19
CA ASP A 66 4.50 15.60 2.05
C ASP A 66 3.21 15.48 1.23
N ILE A 67 3.26 14.73 0.12
CA ILE A 67 2.07 14.50 -0.71
C ILE A 67 0.98 13.77 0.08
N LEU A 68 1.32 12.65 0.72
CA LEU A 68 0.35 11.85 1.46
C LEU A 68 -0.12 12.53 2.75
N TYR A 69 0.72 13.37 3.35
CA TYR A 69 0.35 14.20 4.49
C TYR A 69 -0.69 15.27 4.09
N GLU A 70 -0.50 15.93 2.94
CA GLU A 70 -1.49 16.88 2.41
C GLU A 70 -2.80 16.20 1.99
N GLU A 71 -2.75 14.98 1.43
CA GLU A 71 -3.96 14.17 1.22
C GLU A 71 -4.66 13.80 2.54
N GLY A 72 -3.87 13.44 3.56
CA GLY A 72 -4.37 13.18 4.91
C GLY A 72 -5.08 14.39 5.53
N LYS A 73 -4.53 15.60 5.35
CA LYS A 73 -5.16 16.86 5.78
C LYS A 73 -6.47 17.14 5.06
N LYS A 74 -6.64 16.65 3.83
CA LYS A 74 -7.90 16.73 3.06
C LYS A 74 -8.91 15.64 3.45
N GLY A 75 -8.60 14.81 4.45
CA GLY A 75 -9.49 13.75 4.94
C GLY A 75 -9.28 12.39 4.29
N HIS A 76 -8.19 12.21 3.53
CA HIS A 76 -7.87 10.95 2.85
C HIS A 76 -6.51 10.39 3.30
N PRO A 77 -6.32 10.10 4.61
CA PRO A 77 -5.05 9.57 5.11
C PRO A 77 -4.68 8.24 4.44
N LYS A 78 -3.37 8.02 4.28
CA LYS A 78 -2.75 6.85 3.65
C LYS A 78 -1.59 6.34 4.49
N MET A 79 -1.07 5.16 4.16
CA MET A 79 0.14 4.64 4.77
C MET A 79 1.36 4.85 3.87
N VAL A 80 2.53 4.96 4.50
CA VAL A 80 3.85 4.88 3.82
C VAL A 80 4.60 3.69 4.39
N THR A 81 5.17 2.87 3.52
CA THR A 81 6.15 1.86 3.94
C THR A 81 7.55 2.34 3.58
N ILE A 82 8.53 2.09 4.44
CA ILE A 82 9.94 2.37 4.17
C ILE A 82 10.73 1.08 4.34
N GLY A 83 11.28 0.58 3.24
CA GLY A 83 12.08 -0.64 3.23
C GLY A 83 13.52 -0.39 3.62
N LEU A 84 14.03 -1.14 4.60
CA LEU A 84 15.38 -0.97 5.14
C LEU A 84 16.10 -2.32 5.21
N HIS A 85 17.40 -2.31 4.89
CA HIS A 85 18.26 -3.48 4.98
C HIS A 85 19.51 -3.16 5.80
N CYS A 86 19.80 -3.97 6.82
CA CYS A 86 20.93 -3.75 7.74
C CYS A 86 22.26 -3.50 7.02
N ARG A 87 22.53 -4.25 5.94
CA ARG A 87 23.76 -4.16 5.14
C ARG A 87 23.85 -2.91 4.25
N LEU A 88 22.74 -2.21 4.03
CA LEU A 88 22.64 -1.03 3.17
C LEU A 88 22.51 0.25 3.99
N ILE A 89 21.34 0.54 4.59
CA ILE A 89 21.14 1.79 5.35
C ILE A 89 22.05 1.88 6.58
N GLY A 90 22.49 0.75 7.15
CA GLY A 90 23.38 0.71 8.31
C GLY A 90 24.79 1.24 8.06
N ARG A 91 25.15 1.57 6.80
CA ARG A 91 26.43 2.21 6.48
C ARG A 91 26.42 3.68 6.96
N PRO A 92 27.49 4.18 7.61
CA PRO A 92 27.53 5.55 8.14
C PRO A 92 27.20 6.65 7.10
N GLY A 93 27.61 6.47 5.85
CA GLY A 93 27.32 7.42 4.77
C GLY A 93 25.84 7.45 4.31
N ARG A 94 25.00 6.53 4.77
CA ARG A 94 23.57 6.43 4.39
C ARG A 94 22.64 6.66 5.57
N ILE A 95 22.98 6.16 6.76
CA ILE A 95 22.11 6.23 7.94
C ILE A 95 21.70 7.65 8.33
N ALA A 96 22.57 8.64 8.08
CA ALA A 96 22.28 10.05 8.36
C ALA A 96 21.02 10.56 7.64
N SER A 97 20.72 10.05 6.44
CA SER A 97 19.51 10.39 5.70
C SER A 97 18.24 9.86 6.35
N LEU A 98 18.30 8.64 6.91
CA LEU A 98 17.18 8.05 7.64
C LEU A 98 16.91 8.80 8.95
N VAL A 99 17.96 9.16 9.70
CA VAL A 99 17.83 9.95 10.93
C VAL A 99 17.13 11.28 10.64
N ARG A 100 17.60 12.02 9.63
CA ARG A 100 16.96 13.27 9.20
C ARG A 100 15.50 13.10 8.79
N PHE A 101 15.14 11.99 8.14
CA PHE A 101 13.76 11.73 7.76
C PHE A 101 12.89 11.43 8.96
N ILE A 102 13.38 10.64 9.93
CA ILE A 102 12.68 10.38 11.19
C ILE A 102 12.45 11.69 11.96
N ASP A 103 13.49 12.52 12.10
CA ASP A 103 13.39 13.84 12.75
C ASP A 103 12.36 14.72 12.02
N TYR A 104 12.34 14.69 10.68
CA TYR A 104 11.38 15.43 9.87
C TYR A 104 9.95 15.02 10.20
N ILE A 105 9.58 13.73 10.07
CA ILE A 105 8.20 13.28 10.29
C ILE A 105 7.73 13.44 11.74
N GLN A 106 8.65 13.38 12.71
CA GLN A 106 8.34 13.65 14.12
C GLN A 106 8.04 15.13 14.39
N GLY A 107 8.44 16.03 13.49
CA GLY A 107 8.08 17.45 13.54
C GLY A 107 6.66 17.76 13.05
N HIS A 108 5.92 16.78 12.51
CA HIS A 108 4.56 16.96 12.03
C HIS A 108 3.53 16.37 12.99
N ASP A 109 2.44 17.10 13.22
CA ASP A 109 1.31 16.60 14.01
C ASP A 109 0.57 15.46 13.29
N LYS A 110 -0.05 14.57 14.07
CA LYS A 110 -0.94 13.50 13.59
C LYS A 110 -0.26 12.47 12.67
N VAL A 111 1.03 12.24 12.86
CA VAL A 111 1.76 11.11 12.25
C VAL A 111 1.68 9.90 13.19
N TRP A 112 1.21 8.77 12.66
CA TRP A 112 1.22 7.49 13.37
C TRP A 112 2.38 6.64 12.85
N ILE A 113 3.26 6.16 13.75
CA ILE A 113 4.41 5.31 13.42
C ILE A 113 4.19 3.91 14.02
N PRO A 114 3.36 3.07 13.40
CA PRO A 114 3.07 1.72 13.92
C PRO A 114 3.98 0.64 13.37
N THR A 115 3.98 -0.49 14.06
CA THR A 115 4.28 -1.79 13.46
C THR A 115 3.20 -2.20 12.46
N ARG A 116 3.53 -3.04 11.48
CA ARG A 116 2.52 -3.55 10.53
C ARG A 116 1.42 -4.38 11.20
N LEU A 117 1.74 -5.05 12.32
CA LEU A 117 0.75 -5.79 13.11
C LEU A 117 -0.30 -4.84 13.71
N GLU A 118 0.11 -3.67 14.21
CA GLU A 118 -0.84 -2.67 14.71
C GLU A 118 -1.72 -2.11 13.59
N ILE A 119 -1.18 -1.90 12.38
CA ILE A 119 -1.98 -1.57 11.19
C ILE A 119 -3.00 -2.68 10.92
N ALA A 120 -2.58 -3.94 10.95
CA ALA A 120 -3.46 -5.08 10.69
C ALA A 120 -4.62 -5.13 11.69
N GLN A 121 -4.31 -4.98 12.98
CA GLN A 121 -5.31 -4.97 14.06
C GLN A 121 -6.25 -3.77 13.96
N HIS A 122 -5.72 -2.58 13.64
CA HIS A 122 -6.53 -1.39 13.41
C HIS A 122 -7.49 -1.60 12.24
N TRP A 123 -7.00 -2.12 11.11
CA TRP A 123 -7.82 -2.34 9.92
C TRP A 123 -8.92 -3.36 10.16
N LYS A 124 -8.62 -4.48 10.84
CA LYS A 124 -9.62 -5.49 11.21
C LYS A 124 -10.74 -4.92 12.07
N LYS A 125 -10.41 -4.00 12.98
CA LYS A 125 -11.37 -3.37 13.88
C LYS A 125 -12.23 -2.31 13.18
N MET A 126 -11.60 -1.45 12.38
CA MET A 126 -12.27 -0.28 11.79
C MET A 126 -12.89 -0.57 10.42
N HIS A 127 -12.35 -1.55 9.70
CA HIS A 127 -12.72 -1.95 8.34
C HIS A 127 -12.82 -3.48 8.27
N PRO A 128 -13.77 -4.10 9.00
CA PRO A 128 -13.91 -5.57 9.00
C PRO A 128 -14.24 -6.08 7.60
N TYR A 129 -13.83 -7.32 7.30
CA TYR A 129 -14.16 -7.95 6.02
C TYR A 129 -15.67 -8.06 5.85
N VAL A 130 -16.16 -7.59 4.71
CA VAL A 130 -17.53 -7.81 4.24
C VAL A 130 -17.43 -8.63 2.96
N LYS A 131 -18.03 -9.83 2.98
CA LYS A 131 -18.05 -10.68 1.79
C LYS A 131 -18.86 -9.97 0.69
N PRO A 132 -18.32 -9.82 -0.54
CA PRO A 132 -19.08 -9.27 -1.63
C PRO A 132 -20.28 -10.17 -1.97
N ASP A 133 -21.46 -9.57 -2.16
CA ASP A 133 -22.66 -10.30 -2.62
C ASP A 133 -22.49 -10.81 -4.06
N LEU A 134 -21.59 -10.17 -4.83
CA LEU A 134 -21.37 -10.46 -6.24
C LEU A 134 -19.87 -10.35 -6.54
N VAL A 135 -19.32 -11.39 -7.19
CA VAL A 135 -17.95 -11.39 -7.70
C VAL A 135 -18.03 -11.54 -9.22
N PRO A 136 -17.87 -10.46 -10.01
CA PRO A 136 -18.13 -10.50 -11.45
C PRO A 136 -17.35 -11.58 -12.21
N SER A 137 -16.11 -11.87 -11.79
CA SER A 137 -15.27 -12.92 -12.39
C SER A 137 -15.74 -14.35 -12.12
N GLN A 138 -16.67 -14.55 -11.19
CA GLN A 138 -17.26 -15.85 -10.83
C GLN A 138 -18.68 -16.02 -11.40
N LEU A 139 -19.23 -15.01 -12.08
CA LEU A 139 -20.54 -15.11 -12.71
C LEU A 139 -20.47 -15.96 -13.97
N ASP A 140 -21.54 -16.71 -14.23
CA ASP A 140 -21.73 -17.28 -15.56
C ASP A 140 -21.94 -16.17 -16.60
N ARG A 141 -21.66 -16.51 -17.86
CA ARG A 141 -21.70 -15.54 -18.97
C ARG A 141 -23.06 -14.85 -19.09
N GLU A 142 -24.15 -15.58 -18.92
CA GLU A 142 -25.50 -15.04 -19.09
C GLU A 142 -25.79 -14.00 -18.00
N THR A 143 -25.55 -14.36 -16.73
CA THR A 143 -25.72 -13.44 -15.60
C THR A 143 -24.80 -12.22 -15.72
N PHE A 144 -23.54 -12.42 -16.12
CA PHE A 144 -22.59 -11.32 -16.31
C PHE A 144 -23.06 -10.36 -17.41
N VAL A 145 -23.42 -10.88 -18.59
CA VAL A 145 -23.85 -10.06 -19.74
C VAL A 145 -25.18 -9.35 -19.43
N ASN A 146 -26.15 -10.03 -18.82
CA ASN A 146 -27.42 -9.41 -18.45
C ASN A 146 -27.24 -8.26 -17.45
N ARG A 147 -26.26 -8.37 -16.54
CA ARG A 147 -26.04 -7.38 -15.49
C ARG A 147 -25.08 -6.25 -15.87
N PHE A 148 -24.07 -6.53 -16.69
CA PHE A 148 -23.00 -5.58 -17.02
C PHE A 148 -22.89 -5.27 -18.53
N GLY A 149 -23.54 -6.02 -19.41
CA GLY A 149 -23.40 -5.87 -20.87
C GLY A 149 -23.87 -4.51 -21.39
N SER A 150 -24.91 -3.94 -20.79
CA SER A 150 -25.45 -2.63 -21.20
C SER A 150 -24.65 -1.43 -20.69
N ILE A 151 -23.67 -1.64 -19.79
CA ILE A 151 -22.86 -0.54 -19.24
C ILE A 151 -22.08 0.18 -20.34
N PHE A 152 -21.66 -0.53 -21.40
CA PHE A 152 -20.98 0.09 -22.53
C PHE A 152 -21.94 0.54 -23.65
N GLU A 153 -23.16 0.03 -23.71
CA GLU A 153 -24.11 0.34 -24.80
C GLU A 153 -25.03 1.52 -24.48
N HIS A 154 -25.26 1.83 -23.20
CA HIS A 154 -26.24 2.84 -22.77
C HIS A 154 -25.65 3.96 -21.92
N SER A 155 -24.33 4.08 -21.89
CA SER A 155 -23.64 5.16 -21.19
C SER A 155 -23.63 6.43 -22.07
N PRO A 156 -24.37 7.50 -21.72
CA PRO A 156 -24.52 8.70 -22.56
C PRO A 156 -23.17 9.36 -22.93
N TRP A 157 -22.19 9.25 -22.04
CA TRP A 157 -20.84 9.82 -22.21
C TRP A 157 -19.95 9.06 -23.20
N ILE A 158 -20.32 7.87 -23.65
CA ILE A 158 -19.55 7.13 -24.68
C ILE A 158 -19.69 7.79 -26.05
N ALA A 159 -20.80 8.50 -26.30
CA ALA A 159 -21.02 9.29 -27.52
C ALA A 159 -20.38 10.69 -27.47
N GLU A 160 -19.78 11.08 -26.33
CA GLU A 160 -19.16 12.40 -26.13
C GLU A 160 -17.64 12.41 -26.42
N ARG A 161 -17.11 11.37 -27.06
CA ARG A 161 -15.71 11.28 -27.53
C ARG A 161 -15.60 11.18 -29.04
#